data_AF-A0A8B6F5T9-F1
#
_entry.id   AF-A0A8B6F5T9-F1
#
_cell.length_a   1.000
_cell.length_b   1.000
_cell.length_c   1.000
_cell.angle_alpha   90.00
_cell.angle_beta   90.00
_cell.angle_gamma   90.00
#
_symmetry.space_group_name_H-M   'P 1'
#
loop_
_entity.id
_entity.type
_entity.pdbx_description
1 polymer ?
#
loop_
_entity_poly.entity_id
_entity_poly.type
_entity_poly.pdbx_seq_one_letter_code
_entity_poly.pdbx_strand_id
1 'polypeptide(L)' 'MAKHQPHNLAEWQLHCVLKKASLIQYYDSFIKNGEVDVIKLSESDDRVLKNIMEKVGMAKKPLHVRQFRNTLLEWTKDPG' A
#
# COMPACT_ATOMS: atom_id res chain seq x y z
N MET A 1 -13.93 5.16 -4.55
CA MET A 1 -14.18 3.77 -4.13
C MET A 1 -13.31 2.87 -4.98
N ALA A 2 -12.65 1.87 -4.40
CA ALA A 2 -11.82 0.91 -5.15
C ALA A 2 -12.72 0.12 -6.12
N LYS A 3 -12.31 0.03 -7.39
CA LYS A 3 -13.07 -0.65 -8.43
C LYS A 3 -12.71 -2.13 -8.55
N HIS A 4 -11.49 -2.51 -8.14
CA HIS A 4 -11.06 -3.90 -8.11
C HIS A 4 -11.39 -4.55 -6.77
N GLN A 5 -11.93 -5.77 -6.81
CA GLN A 5 -11.96 -6.66 -5.66
C GLN A 5 -10.61 -7.39 -5.56
N PRO A 6 -10.16 -7.77 -4.35
CA PRO A 6 -8.98 -8.61 -4.19
C PRO A 6 -9.25 -10.05 -4.67
N HIS A 7 -8.38 -10.58 -5.53
CA HIS A 7 -8.52 -11.92 -6.11
C HIS A 7 -7.52 -12.94 -5.54
N ASN A 8 -6.52 -12.48 -4.77
CA ASN A 8 -5.52 -13.33 -4.12
C ASN A 8 -5.13 -12.78 -2.74
N LEU A 9 -4.33 -13.54 -2.01
CA LEU A 9 -3.92 -13.20 -0.65
C LEU A 9 -3.17 -11.86 -0.58
N ALA A 10 -2.19 -11.62 -1.48
CA ALA A 10 -1.39 -10.41 -1.47
C ALA A 10 -2.27 -9.17 -1.71
N GLU A 11 -3.17 -9.24 -2.70
CA GLU A 11 -4.14 -8.19 -2.98
C GLU A 11 -5.09 -7.94 -1.82
N TRP A 12 -5.52 -8.99 -1.12
CA TRP A 12 -6.38 -8.86 0.07
C TRP A 12 -5.62 -8.19 1.22
N GLN A 13 -4.38 -8.59 1.47
CA GLN A 13 -3.53 -8.00 2.51
C GLN A 13 -3.30 -6.51 2.24
N LEU A 14 -2.93 -6.15 0.99
CA LEU A 14 -2.78 -4.76 0.58
C LEU A 14 -4.09 -3.98 0.75
N HIS A 15 -5.22 -4.59 0.36
CA HIS A 15 -6.54 -3.98 0.53
C HIS A 15 -6.83 -3.69 2.02
N CYS A 16 -6.54 -4.63 2.93
CA CYS A 16 -6.69 -4.45 4.38
C CYS A 16 -5.80 -3.33 4.92
N VAL A 17 -4.51 -3.30 4.54
CA VAL A 17 -3.58 -2.24 4.93
C VAL A 17 -4.08 -0.88 4.47
N LEU A 18 -4.46 -0.75 3.20
CA LEU A 18 -4.96 0.52 2.64
C LEU A 18 -6.30 0.94 3.25
N LYS A 19 -7.18 -0.01 3.59
CA LYS A 19 -8.44 0.28 4.26
C LYS A 19 -8.21 0.78 5.68
N LYS A 20 -7.33 0.13 6.46
CA LYS A 20 -6.92 0.57 7.81
C LYS A 20 -6.24 1.94 7.77
N ALA A 21 -5.46 2.21 6.73
CA ALA A 21 -4.82 3.50 6.50
C ALA A 21 -5.77 4.59 5.97
N SER A 22 -7.05 4.30 5.69
CA SER A 22 -7.95 5.23 4.98
C SER A 22 -7.43 5.70 3.60
N LEU A 23 -6.64 4.85 2.94
CA LEU A 23 -5.99 5.09 1.65
C LEU A 23 -6.53 4.18 0.53
N ILE A 24 -7.72 3.60 0.71
CA ILE A 24 -8.30 2.61 -0.21
C ILE A 24 -8.45 3.13 -1.65
N GLN A 25 -8.52 4.45 -1.84
CA GLN A 25 -8.53 5.12 -3.15
C GLN A 25 -7.29 4.84 -4.01
N TYR A 26 -6.18 4.40 -3.42
CA TYR A 26 -4.95 4.07 -4.14
C TYR A 26 -4.86 2.60 -4.54
N TYR A 27 -5.78 1.75 -4.08
CA TYR A 27 -5.72 0.31 -4.29
C TYR A 27 -5.62 -0.06 -5.77
N ASP A 28 -6.52 0.49 -6.61
CA ASP A 28 -6.51 0.26 -8.06
C ASP A 28 -5.17 0.64 -8.70
N SER A 29 -4.49 1.68 -8.19
CA SER A 29 -3.17 2.09 -8.67
C SER A 29 -2.08 1.08 -8.32
N PHE A 30 -2.10 0.50 -7.11
CA PHE A 30 -1.15 -0.55 -6.75
C PHE A 30 -1.37 -1.82 -7.57
N ILE A 31 -2.62 -2.26 -7.75
CA ILE A 31 -2.97 -3.41 -8.60
C ILE A 31 -2.42 -3.20 -10.03
N LYS A 32 -2.68 -2.03 -10.63
CA LYS A 32 -2.22 -1.71 -11.98
C LYS A 32 -0.70 -1.73 -12.13
N ASN A 33 0.04 -1.39 -11.07
CA ASN A 33 1.51 -1.38 -11.07
C ASN A 33 2.12 -2.74 -10.66
N GLY A 34 1.30 -3.70 -10.20
CA GLY A 34 1.78 -5.00 -9.70
C GLY A 34 2.48 -4.92 -8.33
N GLU A 35 2.36 -3.80 -7.63
CA GLU A 35 3.02 -3.56 -6.33
C GLU A 35 2.06 -3.99 -5.20
N VAL A 36 1.79 -5.29 -5.08
CA VAL A 36 0.76 -5.83 -4.17
C VAL A 36 1.31 -6.54 -2.95
N ASP A 37 2.59 -6.89 -2.97
CA ASP A 37 3.25 -7.63 -1.89
C ASP A 37 3.57 -6.70 -0.71
N VAL A 38 2.77 -6.84 0.36
CA VAL A 38 2.90 -6.04 1.58
C VAL A 38 4.21 -6.28 2.34
N ILE A 39 4.77 -7.49 2.27
CA ILE A 39 6.04 -7.80 2.92
C ILE A 39 7.16 -7.08 2.18
N LYS A 40 7.21 -7.22 0.86
CA LYS A 40 8.19 -6.51 0.02
C LYS A 40 8.07 -4.99 0.17
N LEU A 41 6.85 -4.45 0.25
CA LEU A 41 6.61 -3.03 0.47
C LEU A 41 7.14 -2.57 1.85
N SER A 42 7.07 -3.42 2.88
CA SER A 42 7.54 -3.12 4.23
C SER A 42 9.06 -3.19 4.37
N GLU A 43 9.70 -4.08 3.62
CA GLU A 43 11.16 -4.28 3.61
C GLU A 43 11.86 -3.38 2.58
N SER A 44 11.09 -2.69 1.74
CA SER A 44 11.62 -1.78 0.72
C SER A 44 12.40 -0.63 1.35
N ASP A 45 13.58 -0.35 0.80
CA ASP A 45 14.33 0.85 1.14
C ASP A 45 13.59 2.13 0.73
N ASP A 46 14.04 3.28 1.25
CA ASP A 46 13.41 4.57 0.99
C ASP A 46 13.36 4.95 -0.50
N ARG A 47 14.34 4.53 -1.32
CA ARG A 47 14.37 4.86 -2.74
C ARG A 47 13.33 4.04 -3.51
N VAL A 48 13.29 2.72 -3.27
CA VAL A 48 12.31 1.81 -3.88
C VAL A 48 10.90 2.24 -3.49
N LEU A 49 10.67 2.48 -2.20
CA LEU A 49 9.36 2.88 -1.71
C LEU A 49 8.94 4.23 -2.29
N LYS A 50 9.85 5.21 -2.37
CA LYS A 50 9.57 6.50 -3.03
C LYS A 50 9.15 6.32 -4.49
N ASN A 51 9.87 5.49 -5.25
CA ASN A 51 9.53 5.20 -6.65
C ASN A 51 8.12 4.58 -6.77
N ILE A 52 7.76 3.64 -5.89
CA ILE A 52 6.41 3.06 -5.86
C ILE A 52 5.38 4.14 -5.53
N MET A 53 5.63 4.96 -4.51
CA MET A 53 4.74 6.06 -4.12
C MET A 53 4.55 7.07 -5.25
N GLU A 54 5.57 7.32 -6.07
CA GLU A 54 5.47 8.17 -7.26
C GLU A 54 4.57 7.54 -8.32
N LYS A 55 4.77 6.24 -8.62
CA LYS A 55 3.95 5.49 -9.60
C LYS A 55 2.47 5.42 -9.22
N VAL A 56 2.17 5.22 -7.94
CA VAL A 56 0.76 5.15 -7.46
C VAL A 56 0.16 6.54 -7.19
N GLY A 57 0.95 7.61 -7.30
CA GLY A 57 0.50 8.99 -7.12
C GLY A 57 0.40 9.46 -5.66
N MET A 58 0.97 8.71 -4.71
CA MET A 58 1.06 9.10 -3.30
C MET A 58 2.21 10.06 -3.00
N ALA A 59 3.31 10.05 -3.77
CA ALA A 59 4.51 10.81 -3.44
C ALA A 59 4.27 12.33 -3.35
N LYS A 60 3.29 12.85 -4.09
CA LYS A 60 2.87 14.26 -4.02
C LYS A 60 2.10 14.61 -2.73
N LYS A 61 1.78 13.62 -1.89
CA LYS A 61 1.04 13.75 -0.64
C LYS A 61 1.83 13.10 0.52
N PRO A 62 2.79 13.80 1.14
CA PRO A 62 3.67 13.25 2.18
C PRO A 62 2.91 12.65 3.38
N LEU A 63 1.76 13.22 3.74
CA LEU A 63 0.91 12.69 4.81
C LEU A 63 0.38 11.29 4.48
N HIS A 64 -0.02 11.04 3.24
CA HIS A 64 -0.49 9.72 2.81
C HIS A 64 0.66 8.71 2.83
N VAL A 65 1.86 9.11 2.39
CA VAL A 65 3.06 8.26 2.44
C VAL A 65 3.37 7.86 3.88
N ARG A 66 3.34 8.82 4.82
CA ARG A 66 3.59 8.54 6.24
C ARG A 66 2.51 7.64 6.84
N GLN A 67 1.25 7.91 6.54
CA GLN A 67 0.13 7.09 7.03
C GLN A 67 0.21 5.66 6.50
N PHE A 68 0.50 5.47 5.21
CA PHE A 68 0.73 4.17 4.61
C PHE A 68 1.87 3.42 5.30
N ARG A 69 3.04 4.05 5.44
CA ARG A 69 4.22 3.45 6.11
C ARG A 69 3.91 3.01 7.54
N ASN A 70 3.25 3.87 8.31
CA ASN A 70 2.90 3.55 9.70
C ASN A 70 1.95 2.36 9.77
N THR A 71 0.86 2.37 8.99
CA THR A 71 -0.10 1.27 8.98
C THR A 71 0.50 -0.03 8.43
N LEU A 72 1.38 0.06 7.44
CA LEU A 72 2.07 -1.10 6.87
C LEU A 72 2.98 -1.77 7.91
N LEU A 73 3.79 -0.99 8.63
CA LEU A 73 4.67 -1.50 9.70
C LEU A 73 3.88 -2.06 10.89
N GLU A 74 2.75 -1.46 11.21
CA GLU A 74 1.84 -1.98 12.24
C GLU A 74 1.26 -3.32 11.80
N TRP A 75 0.79 -3.41 10.55
CA TRP A 75 0.22 -4.62 9.98
C TRP A 75 1.22 -5.77 9.88
N THR A 76 2.50 -5.52 9.60
CA THR A 76 3.51 -6.59 9.60
C THR A 76 3.84 -7.12 10.99
N LYS A 77 3.61 -6.34 12.04
CA LYS A 77 3.84 -6.75 13.43
C LYS A 77 2.62 -7.45 14.02
N ASP A 78 1.44 -6.97 13.66
CA ASP A 78 0.15 -7.53 14.05
C ASP A 78 -0.81 -7.42 12.86
N PRO A 79 -0.88 -8.47 12.02
CA PRO A 79 -1.72 -8.47 10.82
C PRO A 79 -3.22 -8.33 11.10
N GLY A 80 -3.68 -8.53 12.34
CA GLY A 80 -5.10 -8.51 12.72
C GLY A 80 -5.87 -9.71 12.18
#